data_AF-O96008-F1
#
_entry.id   AF-O96008-F1
#
_cell.length_a   1.000
_cell.length_b   1.000
_cell.length_c   1.000
_cell.angle_alpha   90.00
_cell.angle_beta   90.00
_cell.angle_gamma   90.00
#
_symmetry.space_group_name_H-M   'P 1'
#
loop_
_entity.id
_entity.type
_entity.pdbx_description
1 polymer ?
#
loop_
_entity_poly.entity_id
_entity_poly.type
_entity_poly.pdbx_seq_one_letter_code
_entity_poly.pdbx_strand_id
1 'polypeptide(L)'
;MGNVLAASSPPAGPPPPPAPALVGLPPPPPSPPGFTLPPLGGSLGAGTSTSRSSERTPGAATASASGAAEDGACGCLPNPGTFEECHRKCKELFPIQMEGVKLTVNKGLSNHFQVNHTVALSTIGESNYHFGVTYVGTKQLSPTEAFPVLVGDMDNSGSLNAQVIHQLGPGLRSKMAIQTQQSKFVNWQVDGEYRGSDFTAAVTLGNPDVLVGSGILVAHYLQSITPCLALGGELVYHRRPGEEGTVMSLAGKYTLNNWLATVTLGQAGMHATYYHKASDQLQVGVEFEASTRMQDTSVSFGYQLDLPKANLLFKGSVDSNWIVGATLEKKLPPLPLTLALGAFLNHRKNKFQCGFGLTIG
;
A
#
# COMPACT_ATOMS: atom_id res chain seq x y z
N MET A 1 -4.96 26.56 -52.67
CA MET A 1 -5.44 27.96 -52.63
C MET A 1 -5.72 28.31 -51.17
N GLY A 2 -5.14 29.40 -50.67
CA GLY A 2 -5.53 30.03 -49.40
C GLY A 2 -4.65 29.72 -48.18
N ASN A 3 -3.44 30.29 -48.14
CA ASN A 3 -2.69 30.45 -46.88
C ASN A 3 -3.34 31.60 -46.08
N VAL A 4 -3.93 31.27 -44.92
CA VAL A 4 -4.51 32.24 -43.99
C VAL A 4 -3.39 32.80 -43.11
N LEU A 5 -3.07 34.07 -43.32
CA LEU A 5 -2.13 34.87 -42.52
C LEU A 5 -2.68 35.05 -41.11
N ALA A 6 -1.85 34.70 -40.12
CA ALA A 6 -2.12 34.89 -38.70
C ALA A 6 -2.18 36.39 -38.37
N ALA A 7 -3.36 36.84 -37.92
CA ALA A 7 -3.57 38.18 -37.41
C ALA A 7 -2.85 38.35 -36.07
N SER A 8 -1.99 39.37 -36.00
CA SER A 8 -1.26 39.81 -34.82
C SER A 8 -2.20 40.27 -33.69
N SER A 9 -1.92 39.80 -32.48
CA SER A 9 -2.62 40.09 -31.24
C SER A 9 -2.62 41.59 -30.91
N PRO A 10 -3.75 42.18 -30.47
CA PRO A 10 -3.84 43.58 -30.09
C PRO A 10 -3.13 43.88 -28.75
N PRO A 11 -2.68 45.13 -28.53
CA PRO A 11 -1.87 45.52 -27.37
C PRO A 11 -2.64 45.41 -26.05
N ALA A 12 -1.91 44.99 -25.01
CA ALA A 12 -2.40 44.67 -23.68
C ALA A 12 -3.12 45.87 -23.03
N GLY A 13 -4.42 45.71 -22.79
CA GLY A 13 -5.19 46.60 -21.93
C GLY A 13 -4.80 46.43 -20.46
N PRO A 14 -4.99 47.46 -19.62
CA PRO A 14 -4.62 47.43 -18.22
C PRO A 14 -5.41 46.35 -17.46
N PRO A 15 -4.78 45.74 -16.43
CA PRO A 15 -5.33 44.57 -15.77
C PRO A 15 -6.63 44.89 -15.03
N PRO A 16 -7.61 43.97 -15.05
CA PRO A 16 -8.87 44.14 -14.33
C PRO A 16 -8.64 44.18 -12.81
N PRO A 17 -9.45 44.94 -12.06
CA PRO A 17 -9.34 45.01 -10.61
C PRO A 17 -9.60 43.64 -9.96
N PRO A 18 -8.92 43.32 -8.85
CA PRO A 18 -8.99 42.01 -8.23
C PRO A 18 -10.41 41.72 -7.74
N ALA A 19 -10.99 40.64 -8.26
CA ALA A 19 -12.23 40.09 -7.73
C ALA A 19 -12.02 39.67 -6.26
N PRO A 20 -13.03 39.80 -5.38
CA PRO A 20 -12.89 39.45 -3.97
C PRO A 20 -12.53 37.97 -3.86
N ALA A 21 -11.49 37.68 -3.08
CA ALA A 21 -11.05 36.33 -2.79
C ALA A 21 -12.25 35.50 -2.31
N LEU A 22 -12.69 34.53 -3.13
CA LEU A 22 -13.48 33.42 -2.63
C LEU A 22 -12.65 32.80 -1.52
N VAL A 23 -13.11 32.94 -0.28
CA VAL A 23 -12.52 32.33 0.90
C VAL A 23 -12.58 30.83 0.68
N GLY A 24 -11.48 30.28 0.16
CA GLY A 24 -11.33 28.86 -0.11
C GLY A 24 -11.48 28.08 1.19
N LEU A 25 -12.34 27.07 1.16
CA LEU A 25 -12.46 26.08 2.23
C LEU A 25 -11.06 25.58 2.64
N PRO A 26 -10.77 25.43 3.95
CA PRO A 26 -9.50 24.92 4.41
C PRO A 26 -9.23 23.51 3.84
N PRO A 27 -7.96 23.11 3.73
CA PRO A 27 -7.61 21.80 3.20
C PRO A 27 -8.18 20.69 4.09
N PRO A 28 -8.75 19.61 3.51
CA PRO A 28 -8.93 18.39 4.26
C PRO A 28 -7.57 17.99 4.86
N PRO A 29 -7.56 17.52 6.11
CA PRO A 29 -6.31 17.22 6.80
C PRO A 29 -5.57 16.13 6.04
N PRO A 30 -4.23 16.16 6.04
CA PRO A 30 -3.46 14.99 5.65
C PRO A 30 -3.93 13.80 6.47
N SER A 31 -4.04 12.63 5.84
CA SER A 31 -4.27 11.38 6.55
C SER A 31 -3.30 11.31 7.74
N PRO A 32 -3.78 11.05 8.97
CA PRO A 32 -2.95 11.10 10.15
C PRO A 32 -1.65 10.29 9.98
N PRO A 33 -0.50 10.78 10.47
CA PRO A 33 0.74 10.02 10.43
C PRO A 33 0.55 8.67 11.17
N GLY A 34 0.83 7.55 10.50
CA GLY A 34 0.66 6.19 11.02
C GLY A 34 -0.21 5.25 10.15
N PHE A 35 -0.74 5.74 9.03
CA PHE A 35 -1.45 4.94 8.02
C PHE A 35 -0.48 4.10 7.16
N THR A 36 0.13 3.07 7.75
CA THR A 36 0.77 2.00 6.98
C THR A 36 0.33 0.66 7.55
N LEU A 37 -0.50 -0.07 6.78
CA LEU A 37 -0.85 -1.46 7.07
C LEU A 37 0.44 -2.29 7.12
N PRO A 38 0.68 -3.11 8.16
CA PRO A 38 1.76 -4.08 8.10
C PRO A 38 1.46 -5.09 6.97
N PRO A 39 2.45 -5.44 6.14
CA PRO A 39 2.25 -6.41 5.08
C PRO A 39 1.86 -7.76 5.69
N LEU A 40 0.66 -8.25 5.36
CA LEU A 40 0.20 -9.61 5.65
C LEU A 40 1.00 -10.58 4.77
N GLY A 41 2.22 -10.89 5.20
CA GLY A 41 3.16 -11.76 4.50
C GLY A 41 3.99 -12.58 5.48
N GLY A 42 3.34 -13.22 6.46
CA GLY A 42 3.97 -14.21 7.33
C GLY A 42 3.66 -15.62 6.84
N SER A 43 4.58 -16.22 6.09
CA SER A 43 4.48 -17.63 5.71
C SER A 43 4.47 -18.50 6.96
N LEU A 44 3.33 -19.13 7.25
CA LEU A 44 3.17 -20.09 8.34
C LEU A 44 4.11 -21.28 8.09
N GLY A 45 5.14 -21.41 8.94
CA GLY A 45 6.04 -22.55 8.96
C GLY A 45 5.28 -23.81 9.33
N ALA A 46 4.98 -24.64 8.33
CA ALA A 46 4.44 -25.97 8.54
C ALA A 46 5.56 -26.87 9.09
N GLY A 47 5.39 -27.29 10.35
CA GLY A 47 6.26 -28.23 11.03
C GLY A 47 6.38 -29.55 10.27
N THR A 48 7.63 -29.97 10.08
CA THR A 48 8.02 -31.23 9.48
C THR A 48 7.70 -32.38 10.45
N SER A 49 6.59 -33.09 10.19
CA SER A 49 6.42 -34.45 10.73
C SER A 49 6.82 -35.45 9.66
N THR A 50 7.91 -36.14 9.94
CA THR A 50 8.51 -37.22 9.17
C THR A 50 7.57 -38.43 9.18
N SER A 51 7.01 -38.79 8.03
CA SER A 51 6.51 -40.14 7.80
C SER A 51 7.00 -40.65 6.45
N ARG A 52 7.46 -41.90 6.49
CA ARG A 52 8.35 -42.55 5.53
C ARG A 52 7.60 -43.14 4.35
N SER A 53 8.29 -43.13 3.21
CA SER A 53 8.33 -44.16 2.16
C SER A 53 7.02 -44.64 1.52
N SER A 54 6.84 -44.30 0.23
CA SER A 54 6.56 -45.32 -0.79
C SER A 54 6.95 -44.79 -2.16
N GLU A 55 8.01 -45.38 -2.73
CA GLU A 55 8.37 -45.26 -4.14
C GLU A 55 7.23 -45.75 -5.04
N ARG A 56 6.92 -44.98 -6.09
CA ARG A 56 6.53 -45.54 -7.39
C ARG A 56 6.73 -44.54 -8.53
N THR A 57 7.73 -44.84 -9.35
CA THR A 57 8.09 -44.23 -10.64
C THR A 57 7.26 -44.83 -11.80
N PRO A 58 7.36 -44.36 -13.06
CA PRO A 58 6.31 -43.57 -13.70
C PRO A 58 5.67 -44.25 -14.93
N GLY A 59 4.44 -43.84 -15.26
CA GLY A 59 3.75 -44.22 -16.50
C GLY A 59 3.38 -42.99 -17.31
N ALA A 60 4.04 -42.84 -18.46
CA ALA A 60 3.68 -41.89 -19.50
C ALA A 60 2.38 -42.30 -20.20
N ALA A 61 1.47 -41.35 -20.43
CA ALA A 61 0.39 -41.51 -21.40
C ALA A 61 -0.08 -40.13 -21.91
N THR A 62 0.45 -39.81 -23.09
CA THR A 62 -0.26 -39.25 -24.26
C THR A 62 -1.19 -38.04 -24.09
N ALA A 63 -0.70 -36.94 -24.65
CA ALA A 63 -1.45 -35.79 -25.11
C ALA A 63 -2.70 -36.19 -25.91
N SER A 64 -3.87 -35.89 -25.36
CA SER A 64 -5.12 -35.82 -26.10
C SER A 64 -5.38 -34.36 -26.46
N ALA A 65 -5.00 -34.00 -27.68
CA ALA A 65 -5.56 -32.85 -28.37
C ALA A 65 -6.98 -33.22 -28.82
N SER A 66 -7.98 -32.68 -28.11
CA SER A 66 -9.36 -32.56 -28.54
C SER A 66 -9.86 -31.28 -27.87
N GLY A 67 -10.05 -30.19 -28.60
CA GLY A 67 -11.11 -30.09 -29.58
C GLY A 67 -12.12 -29.13 -28.98
N ALA A 68 -12.17 -27.94 -29.55
CA ALA A 68 -13.09 -26.88 -29.17
C ALA A 68 -14.53 -27.39 -29.13
N ALA A 69 -15.18 -27.26 -27.98
CA ALA A 69 -16.56 -26.84 -27.81
C ALA A 69 -16.96 -26.98 -26.34
N GLU A 70 -17.68 -25.97 -25.85
CA GLU A 70 -18.60 -26.08 -24.71
C GLU A 70 -17.97 -26.25 -23.33
N ASP A 71 -17.59 -25.11 -22.74
CA ASP A 71 -18.33 -24.76 -21.54
C ASP A 71 -18.56 -23.26 -21.53
N GLY A 72 -19.77 -22.84 -21.21
CA GLY A 72 -20.15 -21.43 -21.10
C GLY A 72 -19.44 -20.81 -19.91
N ALA A 73 -18.13 -20.62 -20.02
CA ALA A 73 -17.30 -19.89 -19.08
C ALA A 73 -17.86 -18.47 -19.08
N CYS A 74 -18.83 -18.26 -18.21
CA CYS A 74 -19.37 -16.98 -17.83
C CYS A 74 -18.19 -16.02 -17.84
N GLY A 75 -18.29 -14.96 -18.66
CA GLY A 75 -17.22 -13.98 -18.87
C GLY A 75 -16.96 -13.17 -17.60
N CYS A 76 -16.64 -13.86 -16.50
CA CYS A 76 -16.49 -13.38 -15.16
C CYS A 76 -15.25 -12.50 -15.17
N LEU A 77 -15.51 -11.20 -15.17
CA LEU A 77 -14.49 -10.20 -15.00
C LEU A 77 -13.81 -10.44 -13.63
N PRO A 78 -12.48 -10.32 -13.55
CA PRO A 78 -11.75 -10.60 -12.31
C PRO A 78 -12.07 -9.54 -11.26
N ASN A 79 -11.99 -9.88 -9.97
CA ASN A 79 -12.09 -8.88 -8.93
C ASN A 79 -10.86 -7.93 -9.02
N PRO A 80 -11.06 -6.60 -9.06
CA PRO A 80 -9.97 -5.66 -9.28
C PRO A 80 -9.08 -5.40 -8.04
N GLY A 81 -9.46 -5.89 -6.86
CA GLY A 81 -8.85 -5.57 -5.57
C GLY A 81 -9.45 -4.30 -4.95
N THR A 82 -8.82 -3.79 -3.88
CA THR A 82 -9.25 -2.50 -3.30
C THR A 82 -8.59 -1.32 -3.99
N PHE A 83 -9.11 -0.12 -3.70
CA PHE A 83 -8.56 1.13 -4.20
C PHE A 83 -7.10 1.35 -3.73
N GLU A 84 -6.80 1.02 -2.47
CA GLU A 84 -5.45 1.12 -1.90
C GLU A 84 -4.44 0.19 -2.59
N GLU A 85 -4.90 -0.95 -3.11
CA GLU A 85 -4.06 -1.94 -3.78
C GLU A 85 -3.66 -1.55 -5.20
N CYS A 86 -4.32 -0.55 -5.79
CA CYS A 86 -4.06 -0.09 -7.16
C CYS A 86 -2.59 0.31 -7.36
N HIS A 87 -2.03 1.08 -6.45
CA HIS A 87 -0.65 1.57 -6.54
C HIS A 87 0.36 0.68 -5.79
N ARG A 88 -0.13 -0.26 -4.97
CA ARG A 88 0.70 -1.06 -4.03
C ARG A 88 1.84 -1.79 -4.73
N LYS A 89 1.58 -2.47 -5.85
CA LYS A 89 2.61 -3.22 -6.59
C LYS A 89 3.77 -2.34 -7.06
N CYS A 90 3.50 -1.09 -7.45
CA CYS A 90 4.55 -0.15 -7.83
C CYS A 90 5.27 0.37 -6.59
N LYS A 91 4.52 0.81 -5.57
CA LYS A 91 5.08 1.33 -4.31
C LYS A 91 6.00 0.35 -3.59
N GLU A 92 5.67 -0.94 -3.60
CA GLU A 92 6.48 -1.99 -2.99
C GLU A 92 7.85 -2.19 -3.66
N LEU A 93 8.06 -1.72 -4.90
CA LEU A 93 9.37 -1.78 -5.58
C LEU A 93 10.36 -0.75 -5.05
N PHE A 94 9.87 0.34 -4.48
CA PHE A 94 10.72 1.42 -4.01
C PHE A 94 11.43 1.03 -2.69
N PRO A 95 12.68 1.45 -2.51
CA PRO A 95 13.39 1.24 -1.26
C PRO A 95 12.74 2.05 -0.14
N ILE A 96 12.58 1.43 1.04
CA ILE A 96 12.07 2.10 2.23
C ILE A 96 13.21 2.93 2.83
N GLN A 97 12.95 4.20 3.13
CA GLN A 97 13.92 5.04 3.83
C GLN A 97 14.20 4.49 5.22
N MET A 98 15.48 4.27 5.52
CA MET A 98 15.95 3.79 6.81
C MET A 98 16.99 4.76 7.35
N GLU A 99 16.95 4.97 8.65
CA GLU A 99 17.90 5.81 9.37
C GLU A 99 18.33 5.13 10.66
N GLY A 100 19.63 5.21 10.96
CA GLY A 100 20.17 4.71 12.21
C GLY A 100 20.18 3.18 12.26
N VAL A 101 19.84 2.61 13.42
CA VAL A 101 19.87 1.17 13.64
C VAL A 101 18.48 0.69 14.04
N LYS A 102 17.91 -0.24 13.27
CA LYS A 102 16.64 -0.92 13.58
C LYS A 102 16.89 -2.38 13.90
N LEU A 103 16.51 -2.82 15.09
CA LEU A 103 16.49 -4.22 15.49
C LEU A 103 15.04 -4.68 15.59
N THR A 104 14.68 -5.76 14.91
CA THR A 104 13.34 -6.37 14.97
C THR A 104 13.49 -7.83 15.37
N VAL A 105 12.86 -8.24 16.46
CA VAL A 105 12.86 -9.62 16.96
C VAL A 105 11.44 -10.15 16.93
N ASN A 106 11.19 -11.09 16.04
CA ASN A 106 9.90 -11.78 15.90
C ASN A 106 9.98 -13.13 16.61
N LYS A 107 9.03 -13.42 17.49
CA LYS A 107 8.94 -14.69 18.20
C LYS A 107 7.50 -15.22 18.19
N GLY A 108 7.28 -16.36 17.54
CA GLY A 108 6.06 -17.13 17.72
C GLY A 108 6.06 -17.78 19.12
N LEU A 109 5.07 -17.45 19.96
CA LEU A 109 4.87 -18.11 21.25
C LEU A 109 3.94 -19.32 21.12
N SER A 110 3.01 -19.27 20.16
CA SER A 110 2.15 -20.39 19.76
C SER A 110 1.82 -20.29 18.28
N ASN A 111 1.11 -21.28 17.73
CA ASN A 111 0.64 -21.25 16.34
C ASN A 111 -0.34 -20.10 16.04
N HIS A 112 -0.92 -19.50 17.09
CA HIS A 112 -1.90 -18.43 16.99
C HIS A 112 -1.37 -17.10 17.51
N PHE A 113 -0.20 -17.06 18.16
CA PHE A 113 0.26 -15.88 18.88
C PHE A 113 1.73 -15.60 18.59
N GLN A 114 1.98 -14.42 18.02
CA GLN A 114 3.31 -13.92 17.69
C GLN A 114 3.56 -12.60 18.41
N VAL A 115 4.77 -12.45 18.91
CA VAL A 115 5.27 -11.23 19.53
C VAL A 115 6.37 -10.66 18.65
N ASN A 116 6.40 -9.33 18.53
CA ASN A 116 7.42 -8.57 17.83
C ASN A 116 7.99 -7.51 18.78
N HIS A 117 9.31 -7.48 18.90
CA HIS A 117 10.04 -6.41 19.56
C HIS A 117 10.78 -5.61 18.50
N THR A 118 10.45 -4.33 18.32
CA THR A 118 11.16 -3.44 17.40
C THR A 118 11.83 -2.32 18.18
N VAL A 119 13.16 -2.29 18.15
CA VAL A 119 13.99 -1.20 18.69
C VAL A 119 14.50 -0.38 17.50
N ALA A 120 14.23 0.90 17.47
CA ALA A 120 14.81 1.83 16.50
C ALA A 120 15.64 2.89 17.24
N LEU A 121 16.91 2.97 16.85
CA LEU A 121 17.90 3.89 17.42
C LEU A 121 18.28 4.90 16.34
N SER A 122 18.07 6.19 16.62
CA SER A 122 18.47 7.30 15.75
C SER A 122 19.32 8.30 16.54
N THR A 123 20.20 9.00 15.82
CA THR A 123 20.97 10.13 16.34
C THR A 123 20.36 11.49 15.96
N ILE A 124 19.40 11.52 15.03
CA ILE A 124 18.73 12.73 14.55
C ILE A 124 17.34 12.87 15.19
N GLY A 125 16.65 11.74 15.39
CA GLY A 125 15.34 11.66 16.03
C GLY A 125 15.37 10.92 17.37
N GLU A 126 14.19 10.82 18.00
CA GLU A 126 14.02 10.05 19.23
C GLU A 126 14.14 8.55 18.94
N SER A 127 14.91 7.87 19.78
CA SER A 127 14.95 6.41 19.75
C SER A 127 13.69 5.85 20.39
N ASN A 128 13.10 4.84 19.77
CA ASN A 128 11.81 4.28 20.15
C ASN A 128 11.87 2.76 20.25
N TYR A 129 11.00 2.23 21.10
CA TYR A 129 10.79 0.81 21.25
C TYR A 129 9.30 0.51 21.10
N HIS A 130 9.00 -0.49 20.28
CA HIS A 130 7.66 -0.97 20.00
C HIS A 130 7.53 -2.44 20.39
N PHE A 131 6.48 -2.74 21.14
CA PHE A 131 6.05 -4.08 21.48
C PHE A 131 4.78 -4.41 20.70
N GLY A 132 4.94 -5.23 19.67
CA GLY A 132 3.88 -5.71 18.81
C GLY A 132 3.41 -7.11 19.22
N VAL A 133 2.11 -7.34 19.15
CA VAL A 133 1.46 -8.62 19.40
C VAL A 133 0.46 -8.88 18.29
N THR A 134 0.54 -10.07 17.70
CA THR A 134 -0.42 -10.53 16.70
C THR A 134 -1.04 -11.84 17.16
N TYR A 135 -2.36 -11.88 17.22
CA TYR A 135 -3.14 -13.09 17.43
C TYR A 135 -3.93 -13.43 16.17
N VAL A 136 -3.87 -14.68 15.73
CA VAL A 136 -4.61 -15.20 14.58
C VAL A 136 -5.52 -16.33 15.07
N GLY A 137 -6.82 -16.13 14.93
CA GLY A 137 -7.84 -17.08 15.35
C GLY A 137 -7.83 -18.40 14.57
N THR A 138 -8.77 -19.28 14.92
CA THR A 138 -8.86 -20.64 14.37
C THR A 138 -9.87 -20.77 13.23
N LYS A 139 -10.75 -19.78 13.03
CA LYS A 139 -11.79 -19.83 12.00
C LYS A 139 -11.17 -19.56 10.63
N GLN A 140 -10.80 -20.62 9.92
CA GLN A 140 -10.33 -20.55 8.54
C GLN A 140 -11.53 -20.50 7.60
N LEU A 141 -11.75 -19.35 6.96
CA LEU A 141 -12.74 -19.21 5.89
C LEU A 141 -12.11 -19.43 4.51
N SER A 142 -10.79 -19.27 4.41
CA SER A 142 -10.00 -19.51 3.20
C SER A 142 -8.77 -20.36 3.56
N PRO A 143 -8.17 -21.09 2.60
CA PRO A 143 -6.99 -21.90 2.86
C PRO A 143 -5.77 -21.07 3.31
N THR A 144 -5.79 -19.76 3.08
CA THR A 144 -4.67 -18.85 3.35
C THR A 144 -4.91 -17.90 4.52
N GLU A 145 -6.16 -17.74 4.99
CA GLU A 145 -6.53 -16.75 6.00
C GLU A 145 -7.37 -17.36 7.12
N ALA A 146 -7.03 -16.99 8.36
CA ALA A 146 -7.77 -17.35 9.55
C ALA A 146 -8.18 -16.09 10.32
N PHE A 147 -9.37 -16.13 10.92
CA PHE A 147 -9.97 -14.99 11.60
C PHE A 147 -10.45 -15.35 13.01
N PRO A 148 -10.60 -14.36 13.91
CA PRO A 148 -10.16 -12.97 13.79
C PRO A 148 -8.64 -12.81 13.80
N VAL A 149 -8.14 -11.72 13.22
CA VAL A 149 -6.75 -11.27 13.40
C VAL A 149 -6.77 -10.06 14.33
N LEU A 150 -6.09 -10.16 15.45
CA LEU A 150 -5.91 -9.07 16.41
C LEU A 150 -4.45 -8.65 16.35
N VAL A 151 -4.21 -7.36 16.16
CA VAL A 151 -2.87 -6.76 16.17
C VAL A 151 -2.88 -5.66 17.21
N GLY A 152 -1.89 -5.64 18.10
CA GLY A 152 -1.68 -4.56 19.05
C GLY A 152 -0.21 -4.16 19.03
N ASP A 153 0.08 -2.87 18.94
CA ASP A 153 1.42 -2.32 19.02
C ASP A 153 1.45 -1.23 20.08
N MET A 154 2.38 -1.33 21.03
CA MET A 154 2.56 -0.36 22.09
C MET A 154 3.97 0.20 22.04
N ASP A 155 4.10 1.52 22.10
CA ASP A 155 5.38 2.20 22.16
C ASP A 155 5.84 2.49 23.60
N ASN A 156 7.09 2.92 23.75
CA ASN A 156 7.69 3.30 25.04
C ASN A 156 7.08 4.58 25.67
N SER A 157 6.24 5.31 24.95
CA SER A 157 5.47 6.44 25.50
C SER A 157 4.15 6.00 26.14
N GLY A 158 3.74 4.74 25.91
CA GLY A 158 2.46 4.20 26.36
C GLY A 158 1.32 4.44 25.35
N SER A 159 1.63 4.83 24.12
CA SER A 159 0.65 4.93 23.05
C SER A 159 0.39 3.54 22.45
N LEU A 160 -0.88 3.22 22.21
CA LEU A 160 -1.33 1.92 21.71
C LEU A 160 -1.99 2.07 20.35
N ASN A 161 -1.62 1.22 19.40
CA ASN A 161 -2.33 1.00 18.15
C ASN A 161 -2.90 -0.43 18.15
N ALA A 162 -4.21 -0.57 18.19
CA ALA A 162 -4.89 -1.86 18.19
C ALA A 162 -5.76 -1.99 16.94
N GLN A 163 -5.73 -3.15 16.30
CA GLN A 163 -6.50 -3.46 15.09
C GLN A 163 -7.15 -4.83 15.22
N VAL A 164 -8.42 -4.90 14.87
CA VAL A 164 -9.22 -6.12 14.84
C VAL A 164 -9.71 -6.30 13.41
N ILE A 165 -9.33 -7.40 12.77
CA ILE A 165 -9.77 -7.76 11.43
C ILE A 165 -10.61 -9.03 11.55
N HIS A 166 -11.82 -8.97 11.04
CA HIS A 166 -12.73 -10.12 11.05
C HIS A 166 -13.49 -10.24 9.73
N GLN A 167 -13.71 -11.47 9.29
CA GLN A 167 -14.54 -11.75 8.14
C GLN A 167 -15.95 -12.14 8.61
N LEU A 168 -16.90 -11.22 8.45
CA LEU A 168 -18.28 -11.37 8.93
C LEU A 168 -19.09 -12.33 8.05
N GLY A 169 -18.75 -12.44 6.76
CA GLY A 169 -19.44 -13.29 5.81
C GLY A 169 -18.64 -13.52 4.53
N PRO A 170 -19.20 -14.26 3.55
CA PRO A 170 -18.56 -14.42 2.25
C PRO A 170 -18.38 -13.04 1.58
N GLY A 171 -17.14 -12.70 1.25
CA GLY A 171 -16.80 -11.40 0.64
C GLY A 171 -16.78 -10.19 1.57
N LEU A 172 -17.41 -10.24 2.76
CA LEU A 172 -17.46 -9.11 3.69
C LEU A 172 -16.39 -9.19 4.80
N ARG A 173 -15.42 -8.30 4.73
CA ARG A 173 -14.36 -8.10 5.73
C ARG A 173 -14.60 -6.80 6.49
N SER A 174 -14.57 -6.87 7.81
CA SER A 174 -14.60 -5.70 8.69
C SER A 174 -13.24 -5.52 9.37
N LYS A 175 -12.78 -4.28 9.48
CA LYS A 175 -11.60 -3.92 10.27
C LYS A 175 -11.99 -2.81 11.24
N MET A 176 -11.51 -2.90 12.47
CA MET A 176 -11.61 -1.83 13.46
C MET A 176 -10.20 -1.47 13.91
N ALA A 177 -9.83 -0.20 13.87
CA ALA A 177 -8.56 0.31 14.37
C ALA A 177 -8.81 1.32 15.49
N ILE A 178 -8.03 1.23 16.55
CA ILE A 178 -8.06 2.11 17.72
C ILE A 178 -6.65 2.62 17.96
N GLN A 179 -6.53 3.92 18.20
CA GLN A 179 -5.27 4.56 18.54
C GLN A 179 -5.42 5.40 19.81
N THR A 180 -4.54 5.14 20.77
CA THR A 180 -4.36 5.98 21.95
C THR A 180 -3.01 6.68 21.88
N GLN A 181 -2.96 7.89 22.44
CA GLN A 181 -1.72 8.58 22.74
C GLN A 181 -1.60 8.63 24.26
N GLN A 182 -0.70 7.83 24.82
CA GLN A 182 -0.63 7.61 26.26
C GLN A 182 -2.01 7.18 26.81
N SER A 183 -2.53 7.88 27.82
CA SER A 183 -3.85 7.63 28.41
C SER A 183 -5.02 8.25 27.65
N LYS A 184 -4.79 8.99 26.55
CA LYS A 184 -5.85 9.66 25.80
C LYS A 184 -6.24 8.85 24.57
N PHE A 185 -7.53 8.64 24.40
CA PHE A 185 -8.08 8.08 23.17
C PHE A 185 -8.06 9.17 22.08
N VAL A 186 -7.41 8.89 20.95
CA VAL A 186 -7.18 9.90 19.90
C VAL A 186 -8.02 9.60 18.68
N ASN A 187 -7.93 8.38 18.15
CA ASN A 187 -8.60 8.00 16.92
C ASN A 187 -9.23 6.62 17.01
N TRP A 188 -10.31 6.45 16.26
CA TRP A 188 -10.84 5.14 15.96
C TRP A 188 -11.43 5.12 14.56
N GLN A 189 -11.32 3.97 13.91
CA GLN A 189 -11.75 3.78 12.55
C GLN A 189 -12.43 2.42 12.41
N VAL A 190 -13.51 2.38 11.64
CA VAL A 190 -14.18 1.14 11.25
C VAL A 190 -14.26 1.08 9.74
N ASP A 191 -13.72 0.02 9.17
CA ASP A 191 -13.76 -0.29 7.76
C ASP A 191 -14.67 -1.49 7.52
N GLY A 192 -15.50 -1.41 6.49
CA GLY A 192 -16.27 -2.50 5.94
C GLY A 192 -15.94 -2.63 4.46
N GLU A 193 -15.39 -3.77 4.07
CA GLU A 193 -14.97 -4.08 2.71
C GLU A 193 -15.76 -5.27 2.19
N TYR A 194 -16.42 -5.09 1.05
CA TYR A 194 -17.17 -6.12 0.35
C TYR A 194 -16.50 -6.42 -1.00
N ARG A 195 -15.98 -7.64 -1.14
CA ARG A 195 -15.40 -8.17 -2.37
C ARG A 195 -16.43 -9.04 -3.09
N GLY A 196 -16.97 -8.54 -4.19
CA GLY A 196 -17.76 -9.30 -5.14
C GLY A 196 -16.90 -10.09 -6.12
N SER A 197 -17.51 -10.65 -7.16
CA SER A 197 -16.81 -11.37 -8.24
C SER A 197 -15.98 -10.44 -9.12
N ASP A 198 -16.55 -9.29 -9.49
CA ASP A 198 -16.07 -8.34 -10.50
C ASP A 198 -15.95 -6.91 -9.95
N PHE A 199 -16.34 -6.68 -8.70
CA PHE A 199 -16.25 -5.39 -8.04
C PHE A 199 -15.79 -5.52 -6.59
N THR A 200 -15.26 -4.43 -6.06
CA THR A 200 -14.92 -4.26 -4.64
C THR A 200 -15.42 -2.92 -4.17
N ALA A 201 -16.19 -2.94 -3.09
CA ALA A 201 -16.66 -1.73 -2.42
C ALA A 201 -16.08 -1.72 -1.01
N ALA A 202 -15.59 -0.58 -0.53
CA ALA A 202 -15.33 -0.42 0.89
C ALA A 202 -15.76 0.94 1.40
N VAL A 203 -16.12 0.93 2.68
CA VAL A 203 -16.54 2.12 3.43
C VAL A 203 -15.75 2.16 4.71
N THR A 204 -15.16 3.31 4.98
CA THR A 204 -14.33 3.61 6.13
C THR A 204 -14.94 4.78 6.87
N LEU A 205 -15.25 4.58 8.15
CA LEU A 205 -15.69 5.62 9.07
C LEU A 205 -14.55 5.92 10.04
N GLY A 206 -13.95 7.10 9.91
CA GLY A 206 -12.85 7.58 10.74
C GLY A 206 -13.31 8.67 11.70
N ASN A 207 -12.99 8.50 12.98
CA ASN A 207 -13.28 9.42 14.07
C ASN A 207 -14.70 9.99 14.10
N PRO A 208 -15.76 9.16 13.97
CA PRO A 208 -17.10 9.69 14.09
C PRO A 208 -17.37 10.10 15.55
N ASP A 209 -17.83 11.33 15.72
CA ASP A 209 -18.34 11.90 16.96
C ASP A 209 -19.80 12.29 16.72
N VAL A 210 -20.71 11.51 17.30
CA VAL A 210 -22.15 11.70 17.17
C VAL A 210 -22.65 12.94 17.92
N LEU A 211 -21.95 13.35 18.99
CA LEU A 211 -22.36 14.52 19.79
C LEU A 211 -22.01 15.82 19.07
N VAL A 212 -20.80 15.87 18.50
CA VAL A 212 -20.31 17.04 17.77
C VAL A 212 -20.79 17.03 16.31
N GLY A 213 -21.23 15.88 15.81
CA GLY A 213 -21.61 15.69 14.41
C GLY A 213 -20.42 15.81 13.48
N SER A 214 -19.25 15.32 13.92
CA SER A 214 -18.01 15.32 13.13
C SER A 214 -17.56 13.92 12.78
N GLY A 215 -16.82 13.77 11.68
CA GLY A 215 -16.27 12.49 11.26
C GLY A 215 -15.78 12.53 9.82
N ILE A 216 -15.09 11.47 9.43
CA ILE A 216 -14.62 11.24 8.07
C ILE A 216 -15.27 9.96 7.57
N LEU A 217 -15.87 10.03 6.39
CA LEU A 217 -16.40 8.90 5.65
C LEU A 217 -15.62 8.80 4.35
N VAL A 218 -14.93 7.68 4.15
CA VAL A 218 -14.28 7.34 2.88
C VAL A 218 -15.04 6.18 2.28
N ALA A 219 -15.58 6.35 1.08
CA ALA A 219 -16.20 5.28 0.33
C ALA A 219 -15.45 5.10 -0.98
N HIS A 220 -15.02 3.89 -1.28
CA HIS A 220 -14.42 3.57 -2.56
C HIS A 220 -15.12 2.39 -3.22
N TYR A 221 -15.21 2.46 -4.54
CA TYR A 221 -15.82 1.43 -5.37
C TYR A 221 -14.95 1.25 -6.62
N LEU A 222 -14.56 0.01 -6.88
CA LEU A 222 -13.75 -0.37 -8.03
C LEU A 222 -14.41 -1.54 -8.73
N GLN A 223 -14.64 -1.43 -10.04
CA GLN A 223 -15.29 -2.45 -10.84
C GLN A 223 -14.47 -2.76 -12.08
N SER A 224 -14.30 -4.05 -12.36
CA SER A 224 -13.74 -4.51 -13.62
C SER A 224 -14.77 -4.33 -14.72
N ILE A 225 -14.38 -3.63 -15.78
CA ILE A 225 -15.19 -3.38 -16.98
C ILE A 225 -14.79 -4.34 -18.10
N THR A 226 -13.50 -4.65 -18.17
CA THR A 226 -12.96 -5.67 -19.07
C THR A 226 -12.02 -6.58 -18.29
N PRO A 227 -11.58 -7.72 -18.86
CA PRO A 227 -10.64 -8.61 -18.17
C PRO A 227 -9.32 -7.93 -17.76
N CYS A 228 -8.97 -6.82 -18.43
CA CYS A 228 -7.74 -6.07 -18.19
C CYS A 228 -7.97 -4.69 -17.56
N LEU A 229 -9.17 -4.11 -17.69
CA LEU A 229 -9.47 -2.74 -17.25
C LEU A 229 -10.47 -2.73 -16.10
N ALA A 230 -10.09 -2.08 -15.00
CA ALA A 230 -10.97 -1.74 -13.91
C ALA A 230 -11.03 -0.22 -13.71
N LEU A 231 -12.23 0.30 -13.50
CA LEU A 231 -12.47 1.71 -13.20
C LEU A 231 -13.20 1.83 -11.87
N GLY A 232 -12.97 2.94 -11.18
CA GLY A 232 -13.56 3.16 -9.88
C GLY A 232 -13.46 4.60 -9.44
N GLY A 233 -13.98 4.85 -8.25
CA GLY A 233 -13.90 6.16 -7.62
C GLY A 233 -13.79 6.03 -6.11
N GLU A 234 -13.27 7.10 -5.52
CA GLU A 234 -13.20 7.32 -4.09
C GLU A 234 -13.91 8.63 -3.76
N LEU A 235 -14.72 8.60 -2.71
CA LEU A 235 -15.42 9.73 -2.14
C LEU A 235 -14.95 9.90 -0.69
N VAL A 236 -14.32 11.02 -0.39
CA VAL A 236 -13.94 11.40 0.97
C VAL A 236 -14.86 12.53 1.41
N TYR A 237 -15.80 12.23 2.29
CA TYR A 237 -16.62 13.22 2.97
C TYR A 237 -16.07 13.45 4.37
N HIS A 238 -15.76 14.69 4.72
CA HIS A 238 -15.39 15.02 6.09
C HIS A 238 -16.24 16.17 6.59
N ARG A 239 -16.66 16.05 7.84
CA ARG A 239 -17.43 17.05 8.55
C ARG A 239 -16.76 17.34 9.88
N ARG A 240 -16.49 18.61 10.12
CA ARG A 240 -15.97 19.16 11.37
C ARG A 240 -16.80 20.37 11.75
N PRO A 241 -16.82 20.79 13.02
CA PRO A 241 -17.52 22.01 13.40
C PRO A 241 -17.01 23.22 12.58
N GLY A 242 -17.88 23.76 11.73
CA GLY A 242 -17.57 24.90 10.86
C GLY A 242 -16.88 24.57 9.53
N GLU A 243 -16.56 23.30 9.26
CA GLU A 243 -15.88 22.88 8.03
C GLU A 243 -16.51 21.60 7.48
N GLU A 244 -16.99 21.65 6.25
CA GLU A 244 -17.54 20.51 5.54
C GLU A 244 -16.92 20.46 4.15
N GLY A 245 -16.42 19.29 3.77
CA GLY A 245 -15.76 19.13 2.49
C GLY A 245 -15.93 17.74 1.92
N THR A 246 -16.06 17.70 0.60
CA THR A 246 -16.16 16.46 -0.18
C THR A 246 -15.06 16.46 -1.23
N VAL A 247 -14.24 15.43 -1.24
CA VAL A 247 -13.23 15.20 -2.27
C VAL A 247 -13.63 13.95 -3.05
N MET A 248 -13.59 14.04 -4.37
CA MET A 248 -13.82 12.91 -5.26
C MET A 248 -12.56 12.63 -6.07
N SER A 249 -12.24 11.35 -6.18
CA SER A 249 -11.14 10.83 -6.99
C SER A 249 -11.66 9.72 -7.90
N LEU A 250 -11.11 9.64 -9.11
CA LEU A 250 -11.38 8.57 -10.07
C LEU A 250 -10.11 7.76 -10.24
N ALA A 251 -10.23 6.43 -10.26
CA ALA A 251 -9.11 5.54 -10.53
C ALA A 251 -9.38 4.68 -11.76
N GLY A 252 -8.32 4.47 -12.56
CA GLY A 252 -8.28 3.50 -13.63
C GLY A 252 -7.09 2.58 -13.45
N LYS A 253 -7.32 1.27 -13.55
CA LYS A 253 -6.32 0.22 -13.43
C LYS A 253 -6.34 -0.66 -14.66
N TYR A 254 -5.20 -0.77 -15.33
CA TYR A 254 -5.03 -1.60 -16.51
C TYR A 254 -3.97 -2.67 -16.25
N THR A 255 -4.41 -3.92 -16.17
CA THR A 255 -3.59 -5.09 -15.80
C THR A 255 -3.43 -6.00 -17.01
N LEU A 256 -2.18 -6.32 -17.33
CA LEU A 256 -1.81 -7.33 -18.31
C LEU A 256 -0.82 -8.31 -17.67
N ASN A 257 -0.40 -9.32 -18.42
CA ASN A 257 0.40 -10.44 -17.90
C ASN A 257 1.69 -9.98 -17.19
N ASN A 258 2.42 -9.01 -17.76
CA ASN A 258 3.74 -8.59 -17.26
C ASN A 258 3.78 -7.13 -16.82
N TRP A 259 2.69 -6.37 -16.96
CA TRP A 259 2.69 -4.96 -16.58
C TRP A 259 1.32 -4.52 -16.06
N LEU A 260 1.37 -3.47 -15.25
CA LEU A 260 0.23 -2.88 -14.59
C LEU A 260 0.39 -1.36 -14.65
N ALA A 261 -0.60 -0.66 -15.21
CA ALA A 261 -0.67 0.79 -15.11
C ALA A 261 -1.87 1.18 -14.27
N THR A 262 -1.70 2.15 -13.40
CA THR A 262 -2.80 2.75 -12.64
C THR A 262 -2.71 4.26 -12.69
N VAL A 263 -3.86 4.90 -12.72
CA VAL A 263 -3.98 6.36 -12.65
C VAL A 263 -5.09 6.69 -11.69
N THR A 264 -4.84 7.63 -10.79
CA THR A 264 -5.80 8.20 -9.86
C THR A 264 -5.84 9.70 -10.11
N LEU A 265 -7.02 10.21 -10.43
CA LEU A 265 -7.30 11.61 -10.72
C LEU A 265 -8.21 12.15 -9.62
N GLY A 266 -7.68 13.04 -8.78
CA GLY A 266 -8.45 13.73 -7.76
C GLY A 266 -8.51 15.24 -8.03
N GLN A 267 -9.35 15.94 -7.29
CA GLN A 267 -9.42 17.41 -7.38
C GLN A 267 -8.08 18.09 -7.03
N ALA A 268 -7.29 17.48 -6.15
CA ALA A 268 -6.02 18.02 -5.67
C ALA A 268 -4.79 17.60 -6.50
N GLY A 269 -4.94 16.69 -7.47
CA GLY A 269 -3.80 16.16 -8.20
C GLY A 269 -4.04 14.89 -8.98
N MET A 270 -2.98 14.39 -9.60
CA MET A 270 -2.94 13.13 -10.32
C MET A 270 -1.81 12.26 -9.77
N HIS A 271 -2.08 10.97 -9.61
CA HIS A 271 -1.10 9.97 -9.24
C HIS A 271 -1.15 8.84 -10.26
N ALA A 272 -0.08 8.66 -11.01
CA ALA A 272 0.03 7.60 -12.01
C ALA A 272 1.19 6.67 -11.65
N THR A 273 0.98 5.37 -11.74
CA THR A 273 2.05 4.38 -11.55
C THR A 273 2.07 3.37 -12.68
N TYR A 274 3.27 2.97 -13.07
CA TYR A 274 3.52 1.93 -14.05
C TYR A 274 4.46 0.89 -13.45
N TYR A 275 4.01 -0.34 -13.38
CA TYR A 275 4.77 -1.49 -12.91
C TYR A 275 5.02 -2.44 -14.08
N HIS A 276 6.24 -2.96 -14.20
CA HIS A 276 6.61 -3.93 -15.22
C HIS A 276 7.54 -5.00 -14.65
N LYS A 277 7.16 -6.27 -14.82
CA LYS A 277 8.00 -7.42 -14.51
C LYS A 277 8.83 -7.78 -15.74
N ALA A 278 10.07 -7.30 -15.79
CA ALA A 278 10.97 -7.52 -16.92
C ALA A 278 11.54 -8.95 -16.94
N SER A 279 11.79 -9.53 -15.78
CA SER A 279 12.19 -10.93 -15.63
C SER A 279 11.75 -11.47 -14.26
N ASP A 280 12.03 -12.74 -13.98
CA ASP A 280 11.78 -13.29 -12.64
C ASP A 280 12.68 -12.68 -11.57
N GLN A 281 13.79 -12.06 -11.97
CA GLN A 281 14.72 -11.40 -11.06
C GLN A 281 14.55 -9.88 -11.03
N LEU A 282 14.07 -9.27 -12.12
CA LEU A 282 14.02 -7.81 -12.27
C LEU A 282 12.59 -7.31 -12.45
N GLN A 283 12.21 -6.38 -11.59
CA GLN A 283 10.96 -5.65 -11.65
C GLN A 283 11.25 -4.16 -11.64
N VAL A 284 10.52 -3.39 -12.43
CA VAL A 284 10.70 -1.94 -12.56
C VAL A 284 9.38 -1.22 -12.34
N GLY A 285 9.47 -0.02 -11.78
CA GLY A 285 8.35 0.81 -11.39
C GLY A 285 8.62 2.26 -11.75
N VAL A 286 7.61 2.95 -12.25
CA VAL A 286 7.61 4.40 -12.42
C VAL A 286 6.41 4.94 -11.66
N GLU A 287 6.63 5.99 -10.89
CA GLU A 287 5.61 6.72 -10.16
C GLU A 287 5.67 8.19 -10.57
N PHE A 288 4.51 8.74 -10.89
CA PHE A 288 4.33 10.13 -11.26
C PHE A 288 3.28 10.72 -10.34
N GLU A 289 3.64 11.78 -9.62
CA GLU A 289 2.72 12.54 -8.77
C GLU A 289 2.70 13.98 -9.24
N ALA A 290 1.50 14.51 -9.48
CA ALA A 290 1.28 15.92 -9.76
C ALA A 290 0.29 16.48 -8.74
N SER A 291 0.70 17.51 -8.02
CA SER A 291 -0.15 18.23 -7.06
C SER A 291 -0.52 19.59 -7.61
N THR A 292 -1.82 19.83 -7.82
CA THR A 292 -2.31 21.15 -8.26
C THR A 292 -2.16 22.19 -7.15
N ARG A 293 -2.25 21.75 -5.89
CA ARG A 293 -2.11 22.60 -4.70
C ARG A 293 -0.69 23.11 -4.53
N MET A 294 0.30 22.22 -4.60
CA MET A 294 1.71 22.60 -4.45
C MET A 294 2.31 23.12 -5.76
N GLN A 295 1.57 23.03 -6.87
CA GLN A 295 2.05 23.32 -8.22
C GLN A 295 3.38 22.59 -8.53
N ASP A 296 3.49 21.35 -8.05
CA ASP A 296 4.70 20.55 -8.14
C ASP A 296 4.40 19.20 -8.80
N THR A 297 5.39 18.67 -9.49
CA THR A 297 5.35 17.38 -10.16
C THR A 297 6.61 16.59 -9.84
N SER A 298 6.46 15.39 -9.31
CA SER A 298 7.56 14.47 -9.03
C SER A 298 7.45 13.24 -9.92
N VAL A 299 8.61 12.75 -10.37
CA VAL A 299 8.72 11.49 -11.11
C VAL A 299 9.77 10.65 -10.43
N SER A 300 9.41 9.42 -10.09
CA SER A 300 10.27 8.47 -9.40
C SER A 300 10.39 7.20 -10.23
N PHE A 301 11.63 6.78 -10.47
CA PHE A 301 11.95 5.49 -11.07
C PHE A 301 12.49 4.56 -9.99
N GLY A 302 11.94 3.35 -9.91
CA GLY A 302 12.34 2.33 -8.96
C GLY A 302 12.57 0.99 -9.64
N TYR A 303 13.46 0.18 -9.10
CA TYR A 303 13.63 -1.21 -9.52
C TYR A 303 13.93 -2.10 -8.34
N GLN A 304 13.51 -3.36 -8.47
CA GLN A 304 13.77 -4.42 -7.53
C GLN A 304 14.48 -5.57 -8.25
N LEU A 305 15.63 -5.96 -7.72
CA LEU A 305 16.42 -7.10 -8.15
C LEU A 305 16.36 -8.19 -7.06
N ASP A 306 15.73 -9.31 -7.38
CA ASP A 306 15.68 -10.50 -6.55
C ASP A 306 16.72 -11.52 -7.03
N LEU A 307 17.69 -11.82 -6.18
CA LEU A 307 18.74 -12.80 -6.41
C LEU A 307 18.54 -13.99 -5.45
N PRO A 308 17.64 -14.93 -5.77
CA PRO A 308 17.28 -16.04 -4.88
C PRO A 308 18.48 -16.95 -4.57
N LYS A 309 19.37 -17.17 -5.55
CA LYS A 309 20.61 -17.94 -5.35
C LYS A 309 21.53 -17.33 -4.30
N ALA A 310 21.47 -16.01 -4.14
CA ALA A 310 22.24 -15.26 -3.15
C ALA A 310 21.41 -14.89 -1.93
N ASN A 311 20.13 -15.27 -1.81
CA ASN A 311 19.24 -14.85 -0.73
C ASN A 311 19.25 -13.31 -0.52
N LEU A 312 19.29 -12.58 -1.62
CA LEU A 312 19.55 -11.14 -1.64
C LEU A 312 18.46 -10.42 -2.42
N LEU A 313 17.83 -9.44 -1.80
CA LEU A 313 16.85 -8.56 -2.41
C LEU A 313 17.42 -7.14 -2.42
N PHE A 314 17.59 -6.58 -3.61
CA PHE A 314 18.07 -5.22 -3.78
C PHE A 314 16.96 -4.35 -4.37
N LYS A 315 16.76 -3.16 -3.82
CA LYS A 315 15.86 -2.14 -4.39
C LYS A 315 16.63 -0.86 -4.59
N GLY A 316 16.46 -0.24 -5.74
CA GLY A 316 17.06 1.06 -6.05
C GLY A 316 16.01 2.02 -6.58
N SER A 317 16.17 3.31 -6.32
CA SER A 317 15.32 4.35 -6.86
C SER A 317 16.07 5.65 -7.15
N VAL A 318 15.53 6.42 -8.08
CA VAL A 318 15.93 7.79 -8.37
C VAL A 318 14.69 8.63 -8.66
N ASP A 319 14.63 9.84 -8.13
CA ASP A 319 13.54 10.78 -8.40
C ASP A 319 13.99 12.06 -9.13
N SER A 320 13.02 12.84 -9.59
CA SER A 320 13.22 14.13 -10.25
C SER A 320 13.83 15.20 -9.32
N ASN A 321 13.85 14.95 -8.01
CA ASN A 321 14.51 15.80 -7.02
C ASN A 321 15.99 15.42 -6.79
N TRP A 322 16.53 14.52 -7.60
CA TRP A 322 17.89 13.99 -7.51
C TRP A 322 18.18 13.28 -6.18
N ILE A 323 17.17 12.60 -5.64
CA ILE A 323 17.32 11.68 -4.52
C ILE A 323 17.58 10.29 -5.12
N VAL A 324 18.77 9.77 -4.86
CA VAL A 324 19.15 8.39 -5.19
C VAL A 324 19.07 7.57 -3.92
N GLY A 325 18.27 6.50 -3.94
CA GLY A 325 18.04 5.62 -2.81
C GLY A 325 18.32 4.17 -3.17
N ALA A 326 18.84 3.40 -2.22
CA ALA A 326 18.98 1.96 -2.37
C ALA A 326 18.83 1.25 -1.03
N THR A 327 18.21 0.07 -1.06
CA THR A 327 18.15 -0.86 0.07
C THR A 327 18.61 -2.25 -0.38
N LEU A 328 19.42 -2.88 0.45
CA LEU A 328 19.93 -4.23 0.27
C LEU A 328 19.48 -5.07 1.46
N GLU A 329 18.67 -6.09 1.21
CA GLU A 329 18.28 -7.09 2.19
C GLU A 329 18.97 -8.41 1.87
N LYS A 330 19.57 -9.03 2.89
CA LYS A 330 20.28 -10.29 2.79
C LYS A 330 19.79 -11.23 3.89
N LYS A 331 19.19 -12.35 3.50
CA LYS A 331 18.87 -13.44 4.43
C LYS A 331 20.12 -14.31 4.60
N LEU A 332 20.41 -14.71 5.84
CA LEU A 332 21.61 -15.47 6.21
C LEU A 332 21.26 -16.88 6.72
N PRO A 333 20.77 -17.79 5.85
CA PRO A 333 20.54 -19.17 6.26
C PRO A 333 21.84 -19.86 6.69
N PRO A 334 21.81 -20.78 7.67
CA PRO A 334 20.63 -21.34 8.34
C PRO A 334 20.09 -20.48 9.50
N LEU A 335 20.73 -19.34 9.80
CA LEU A 335 20.27 -18.46 10.87
C LEU A 335 18.97 -17.77 10.43
N PRO A 336 17.96 -17.66 11.31
CA PRO A 336 16.73 -16.92 11.04
C PRO A 336 17.00 -15.40 11.16
N LEU A 337 17.92 -14.91 10.33
CA LEU A 337 18.49 -13.57 10.43
C LEU A 337 18.49 -12.92 9.05
N THR A 338 17.90 -11.73 8.98
CA THR A 338 17.85 -10.89 7.78
C THR A 338 18.54 -9.56 8.08
N LEU A 339 19.60 -9.27 7.34
CA LEU A 339 20.29 -7.99 7.37
C LEU A 339 19.66 -7.07 6.32
N ALA A 340 19.41 -5.82 6.69
CA ALA A 340 18.98 -4.77 5.78
C ALA A 340 19.98 -3.61 5.86
N LEU A 341 20.38 -3.07 4.72
CA LEU A 341 21.21 -1.89 4.59
C LEU A 341 20.49 -0.91 3.68
N GLY A 342 20.40 0.35 4.08
CA GLY A 342 19.71 1.40 3.32
C GLY A 342 20.57 2.65 3.24
N ALA A 343 20.62 3.26 2.06
CA ALA A 343 21.32 4.51 1.84
C ALA A 343 20.51 5.41 0.89
N PHE A 344 20.35 6.67 1.26
CA PHE A 344 19.67 7.68 0.48
C PHE A 344 20.55 8.93 0.41
N LEU A 345 20.75 9.43 -0.80
CA LEU A 345 21.56 10.60 -1.09
C LEU A 345 20.72 11.60 -1.87
N ASN A 346 20.46 12.74 -1.27
CA ASN A 346 19.90 13.89 -1.95
C ASN A 346 21.05 14.75 -2.49
N HIS A 347 21.32 14.65 -3.79
CA HIS A 347 22.40 15.39 -4.43
C HIS A 347 22.18 16.91 -4.41
N ARG A 348 20.92 17.35 -4.55
CA ARG A 348 20.58 18.79 -4.58
C ARG A 348 20.79 19.47 -3.23
N LYS A 349 20.50 18.76 -2.14
CA LYS A 349 20.60 19.27 -0.75
C LYS A 349 21.89 18.83 -0.05
N ASN A 350 22.74 18.03 -0.69
CA ASN A 350 23.93 17.40 -0.09
C ASN A 350 23.62 16.70 1.23
N LYS A 351 22.48 15.99 1.30
CA LYS A 351 22.07 15.23 2.49
C LYS A 351 22.22 13.74 2.24
N PHE A 352 22.91 13.07 3.15
CA PHE A 352 23.08 11.62 3.14
C PHE A 352 22.38 11.02 4.36
N GLN A 353 21.63 9.96 4.15
CA GLN A 353 20.93 9.20 5.18
C GLN A 353 21.27 7.72 4.99
N CYS A 354 21.57 7.05 6.09
CA CYS A 354 22.00 5.67 6.12
C CYS A 354 21.28 4.96 7.27
N GLY A 355 20.85 3.72 7.01
CA GLY A 355 20.22 2.87 8.00
C GLY A 355 20.72 1.44 7.91
N PHE A 356 20.82 0.80 9.07
CA PHE A 356 21.11 -0.61 9.23
C PHE A 356 19.96 -1.29 9.97
N GLY A 357 19.44 -2.37 9.41
CA GLY A 357 18.37 -3.17 9.96
C GLY A 357 18.83 -4.59 10.26
N LEU A 358 18.44 -5.12 11.41
CA LEU A 358 18.60 -6.52 11.76
C LEU A 358 17.25 -7.10 12.15
N THR A 359 16.75 -8.07 11.38
CA THR A 359 15.53 -8.81 11.72
C THR A 359 15.90 -10.23 12.12
N ILE A 360 15.50 -10.64 13.32
CA ILE A 360 15.67 -11.98 13.87
C ILE A 360 14.28 -12.60 14.01
N GLY A 361 14.02 -13.76 13.41
CA GLY A 361 12.69 -14.37 13.43
C GLY A 361 12.54 -15.60 12.57
#